data_AF-A0A9E0GUJ6-F1
#
_entry.id   AF-A0A9E0GUJ6-F1
#
_cell.length_a   1.000
_cell.length_b   1.000
_cell.length_c   1.000
_cell.angle_alpha   90.00
_cell.angle_beta   90.00
_cell.angle_gamma   90.00
#
_symmetry.space_group_name_H-M   'P 1'
#
loop_
_entity.id
_entity.type
_entity.pdbx_description
1 polymer ?
#
loop_
_entity_poly.entity_id
_entity_poly.type
_entity_poly.pdbx_seq_one_letter_code
_entity_poly.pdbx_strand_id
1 'polypeptide(L)'
;MAEFQNPFFTSTSDDVESEYDAGVAALQTGDCNAASRHFGNAAKDGHVSALFNLSLLWGGGSVTPYDFDLAADCWYKAAEAGHPRAKAVLWQLEAADRGGFGADNLAKLAEEANSGDSLIPSIMICAARFYDVICRKYGATVDVIAYELDAAATSDFGFVHSFIKRAGIDAAFYDGGLNRLKAGSAADQITDGLNKLHVAMRRSGVSDELAVMARCSIVGYIIAKSPYGDRSQPLRGVDTFFDDESF
;
A
#
# COMPACT_ATOMS: atom_id res chain seq x y z
N MET A 1 3.96 17.10 8.09
CA MET A 1 5.27 17.64 8.52
C MET A 1 5.43 17.90 10.02
N ALA A 2 4.36 18.16 10.80
CA ALA A 2 4.45 18.29 12.27
C ALA A 2 4.54 16.96 13.05
N GLU A 3 4.57 15.82 12.35
CA GLU A 3 4.33 14.49 12.92
C GLU A 3 5.60 13.72 13.35
N PHE A 4 6.80 14.26 13.06
CA PHE A 4 8.09 13.57 13.24
C PHE A 4 8.97 14.16 14.35
N GLN A 5 8.51 15.20 15.05
CA GLN A 5 9.37 16.05 15.88
C GLN A 5 9.63 15.56 17.32
N ASN A 6 8.92 14.55 17.81
CA ASN A 6 9.12 14.01 19.17
C ASN A 6 9.15 12.47 19.13
N PRO A 7 10.33 11.83 19.19
CA PRO A 7 10.40 10.38 19.25
C PRO A 7 9.68 9.87 20.50
N PHE A 8 8.89 8.81 20.35
CA PHE A 8 8.18 8.17 21.46
C PHE A 8 9.15 7.48 22.44
N PHE A 9 10.33 7.11 21.95
CA PHE A 9 11.41 6.50 22.70
C PHE A 9 12.75 6.99 22.14
N THR A 10 13.66 7.40 23.02
CA THR A 10 15.06 7.73 22.68
C THR A 10 15.94 6.52 23.04
N SER A 11 16.72 6.05 22.07
CA SER A 11 17.78 5.07 22.27
C SER A 11 18.84 5.60 23.25
N THR A 12 19.52 4.69 23.96
CA THR A 12 20.67 5.04 24.80
C THR A 12 21.97 5.20 24.00
N SER A 13 21.94 4.95 22.68
CA SER A 13 23.09 5.02 21.79
C SER A 13 23.05 6.30 20.96
N ASP A 14 24.04 7.18 21.14
CA ASP A 14 24.14 8.46 20.41
C ASP A 14 24.16 8.26 18.89
N ASP A 15 24.83 7.20 18.41
CA ASP A 15 24.88 6.88 16.97
C ASP A 15 23.49 6.53 16.40
N VAL A 16 22.63 5.88 17.20
CA VAL A 16 21.28 5.47 16.77
C VAL A 16 20.35 6.67 16.72
N GLU A 17 20.45 7.58 17.71
CA GLU A 17 19.72 8.85 17.70
C GLU A 17 20.18 9.74 16.54
N SER A 18 21.49 9.78 16.26
CA SER A 18 22.01 10.53 15.12
C SER A 18 21.47 10.02 13.78
N GLU A 19 21.34 8.71 13.59
CA GLU A 19 20.69 8.14 12.40
C GLU A 19 19.20 8.48 12.35
N TYR A 20 18.48 8.43 13.48
CA TYR A 20 17.08 8.83 13.53
C TYR A 20 16.89 10.32 13.16
N ASP A 21 17.68 11.20 13.75
CA ASP A 21 17.64 12.64 13.50
C ASP A 21 18.00 12.97 12.05
N ALA A 22 19.00 12.28 11.47
CA ALA A 22 19.33 12.40 10.05
C ALA A 22 18.15 11.97 9.16
N GLY A 23 17.44 10.90 9.53
CA GLY A 23 16.23 10.48 8.84
C GLY A 23 15.09 11.50 8.92
N VAL A 24 14.87 12.10 10.08
CA VAL A 24 13.89 13.17 10.27
C VAL A 24 14.26 14.41 9.44
N ALA A 25 15.53 14.81 9.44
CA ALA A 25 16.03 15.92 8.64
C ALA A 25 15.83 15.68 7.14
N ALA A 26 16.11 14.46 6.65
CA ALA A 26 15.88 14.07 5.26
C ALA A 26 14.40 14.14 4.87
N LEU A 27 13.47 13.74 5.76
CA LEU A 27 12.04 13.91 5.50
C LEU A 27 11.63 15.39 5.41
N GLN A 28 12.21 16.25 6.23
CA GLN A 28 11.91 17.68 6.22
C GLN A 28 12.37 18.35 4.91
N THR A 29 13.41 17.83 4.27
CA THR A 29 13.87 18.29 2.95
C THR A 29 13.20 17.56 1.78
N GLY A 30 12.31 16.60 2.05
CA GLY A 30 11.59 15.82 1.04
C GLY A 30 12.36 14.62 0.48
N ASP A 31 13.57 14.33 0.97
CA ASP A 31 14.37 13.18 0.53
C ASP A 31 13.92 11.89 1.24
N CYS A 32 12.82 11.32 0.76
CA CYS A 32 12.23 10.11 1.32
C CYS A 32 13.17 8.89 1.21
N ASN A 33 14.02 8.84 0.18
CA ASN A 33 14.98 7.76 -0.01
C ASN A 33 16.11 7.82 1.02
N ALA A 34 16.68 9.01 1.28
CA ALA A 34 17.63 9.18 2.35
C ALA A 34 17.00 8.91 3.73
N ALA A 35 15.77 9.39 3.95
CA ALA A 35 15.04 9.12 5.18
C ALA A 35 14.84 7.63 5.42
N SER A 36 14.42 6.86 4.40
CA SER A 36 14.27 5.40 4.51
C SER A 36 15.58 4.71 4.85
N ARG A 37 16.72 5.13 4.27
CA ARG A 37 18.04 4.57 4.62
C ARG A 37 18.40 4.82 6.08
N HIS A 38 18.28 6.06 6.54
CA HIS A 38 18.61 6.48 7.90
C HIS A 38 17.71 5.82 8.95
N PHE A 39 16.39 5.81 8.73
CA PHE A 39 15.48 5.07 9.60
C PHE A 39 15.75 3.57 9.57
N GLY A 40 16.16 3.02 8.42
CA GLY A 40 16.59 1.63 8.30
C GLY A 40 17.78 1.30 9.20
N ASN A 41 18.75 2.20 9.31
CA ASN A 41 19.89 2.04 10.21
C ASN A 41 19.45 2.13 11.67
N ALA A 42 18.73 3.18 12.05
CA ALA A 42 18.24 3.35 13.42
C ALA A 42 17.32 2.19 13.87
N ALA A 43 16.47 1.68 12.96
CA ALA A 43 15.57 0.57 13.24
C ALA A 43 16.29 -0.77 13.47
N LYS A 44 17.43 -1.02 12.79
CA LYS A 44 18.24 -2.23 13.02
C LYS A 44 18.74 -2.34 14.46
N ASP A 45 19.01 -1.18 15.07
CA ASP A 45 19.47 -1.08 16.46
C ASP A 45 18.32 -0.80 17.45
N GLY A 46 17.07 -1.02 17.03
CA GLY A 46 15.90 -1.04 17.91
C GLY A 46 15.17 0.29 18.08
N HIS A 47 15.46 1.32 17.27
CA HIS A 47 14.76 2.60 17.38
C HIS A 47 13.28 2.49 16.96
N VAL A 48 12.38 2.53 17.95
CA VAL A 48 10.93 2.26 17.76
C VAL A 48 10.25 3.28 16.85
N SER A 49 10.56 4.58 16.98
CA SER A 49 9.99 5.58 16.07
C SER A 49 10.56 5.48 14.64
N ALA A 50 11.75 4.87 14.46
CA ALA A 50 12.30 4.64 13.12
C ALA A 50 11.53 3.51 12.43
N LEU A 51 11.22 2.43 13.15
CA LEU A 51 10.32 1.38 12.67
C LEU A 51 8.96 1.95 12.26
N PHE A 52 8.36 2.80 13.11
CA PHE A 52 7.10 3.45 12.76
C PHE A 52 7.24 4.31 11.49
N ASN A 53 8.27 5.16 11.38
CA ASN A 53 8.46 6.00 10.20
C ASN A 53 8.70 5.19 8.92
N LEU A 54 9.46 4.10 8.98
CA LEU A 54 9.63 3.17 7.84
C LEU A 54 8.29 2.60 7.37
N SER A 55 7.43 2.20 8.32
CA SER A 55 6.10 1.68 7.97
C SER A 55 5.24 2.69 7.21
N LEU A 56 5.38 3.99 7.53
CA LEU A 56 4.69 5.05 6.81
C LEU A 56 5.25 5.26 5.40
N LEU A 57 6.58 5.27 5.25
CA LEU A 57 7.23 5.47 3.95
C LEU A 57 6.94 4.35 2.97
N TRP A 58 7.08 3.10 3.41
CA TRP A 58 6.81 1.94 2.57
C TRP A 58 5.32 1.71 2.33
N GLY A 59 4.47 1.97 3.33
CA GLY A 59 3.02 1.78 3.22
C GLY A 59 2.31 2.85 2.39
N GLY A 60 2.78 4.10 2.44
CA GLY A 60 2.24 5.22 1.66
C GLY A 60 2.87 5.38 0.29
N GLY A 61 3.94 4.64 0.00
CA GLY A 61 4.61 4.71 -1.29
C GLY A 61 5.52 5.88 -1.51
N SER A 62 6.01 6.51 -0.44
CA SER A 62 6.92 7.65 -0.56
C SER A 62 8.30 7.23 -1.07
N VAL A 63 8.59 5.92 -1.11
CA VAL A 63 9.82 5.35 -1.64
C VAL A 63 9.51 4.16 -2.54
N THR A 64 10.34 3.97 -3.55
CA THR A 64 10.33 2.78 -4.41
C THR A 64 11.38 1.77 -3.93
N PRO A 65 11.06 0.46 -3.83
CA PRO A 65 9.74 -0.13 -4.09
C PRO A 65 8.74 0.05 -2.93
N TYR A 66 7.44 -0.01 -3.27
CA TYR A 66 6.37 -0.25 -2.29
C TYR A 66 6.54 -1.65 -1.72
N ASP A 67 6.54 -1.79 -0.40
CA ASP A 67 6.59 -3.09 0.27
C ASP A 67 5.57 -3.10 1.43
N PHE A 68 4.37 -3.59 1.13
CA PHE A 68 3.28 -3.65 2.11
C PHE A 68 3.54 -4.67 3.23
N ASP A 69 4.32 -5.73 2.97
CA ASP A 69 4.67 -6.70 4.01
C ASP A 69 5.67 -6.13 4.98
N LEU A 70 6.73 -5.51 4.46
CA LEU A 70 7.76 -4.89 5.27
C LEU A 70 7.20 -3.68 6.03
N ALA A 71 6.31 -2.90 5.41
CA ALA A 71 5.58 -1.84 6.09
C ALA A 71 4.74 -2.40 7.25
N ALA A 72 3.99 -3.49 7.04
CA ALA A 72 3.20 -4.14 8.08
C ALA A 72 4.07 -4.68 9.21
N ASP A 73 5.18 -5.35 8.88
CA ASP A 73 6.13 -5.90 9.86
C ASP A 73 6.74 -4.81 10.75
N CYS A 74 7.19 -3.70 10.15
CA CYS A 74 7.64 -2.53 10.90
C CYS A 74 6.54 -1.94 11.79
N TRP A 75 5.30 -1.89 11.31
CA TRP A 75 4.15 -1.41 12.09
C TRP A 75 3.85 -2.31 13.29
N TYR A 76 3.84 -3.63 13.09
CA TYR A 76 3.65 -4.64 14.14
C TYR A 76 4.74 -4.52 15.21
N LYS A 77 6.01 -4.46 14.81
CA LYS A 77 7.15 -4.30 15.73
C LYS A 77 7.06 -2.98 16.51
N ALA A 78 6.70 -1.89 15.85
CA ALA A 78 6.50 -0.61 16.53
C ALA A 78 5.36 -0.68 17.56
N ALA A 79 4.24 -1.34 17.21
CA ALA A 79 3.11 -1.51 18.11
C ALA A 79 3.43 -2.41 19.31
N GLU A 80 4.16 -3.51 19.09
CA GLU A 80 4.65 -4.42 20.13
C GLU A 80 5.60 -3.70 21.09
N ALA A 81 6.48 -2.86 20.57
CA ALA A 81 7.36 -1.99 21.35
C ALA A 81 6.65 -0.78 22.00
N GLY A 82 5.31 -0.70 21.88
CA GLY A 82 4.49 0.27 22.59
C GLY A 82 4.25 1.61 21.89
N HIS A 83 4.67 1.77 20.63
CA HIS A 83 4.47 3.02 19.89
C HIS A 83 2.98 3.40 19.82
N PRO A 84 2.54 4.55 20.37
CA PRO A 84 1.12 4.83 20.61
C PRO A 84 0.30 4.86 19.33
N ARG A 85 0.83 5.50 18.28
CA ARG A 85 0.15 5.58 16.98
C ARG A 85 0.08 4.21 16.30
N ALA A 86 1.11 3.40 16.47
CA ALA A 86 1.12 2.06 15.87
C ALA A 86 0.09 1.16 16.57
N LYS A 87 0.09 1.19 17.92
CA LYS A 87 -0.85 0.46 18.77
C LYS A 87 -2.30 0.87 18.54
N ALA A 88 -2.58 2.15 18.31
CA ALA A 88 -3.93 2.64 18.04
C ALA A 88 -4.55 2.04 16.77
N VAL A 89 -3.73 1.68 15.79
CA VAL A 89 -4.14 1.15 14.48
C VAL A 89 -3.92 -0.35 14.36
N LEU A 90 -3.26 -0.98 15.34
CA LEU A 90 -2.89 -2.41 15.31
C LEU A 90 -4.09 -3.34 15.00
N TRP A 91 -5.24 -3.08 15.61
CA TRP A 91 -6.44 -3.88 15.41
C TRP A 91 -6.94 -3.88 13.95
N GLN A 92 -6.70 -2.79 13.20
CA GLN A 92 -7.06 -2.66 11.79
C GLN A 92 -6.21 -3.58 10.93
N LEU A 93 -4.89 -3.54 11.14
CA LEU A 93 -3.92 -4.39 10.45
C LEU A 93 -4.21 -5.87 10.73
N GLU A 94 -4.45 -6.19 12.00
CA GLU A 94 -4.86 -7.51 12.46
C GLU A 94 -6.19 -8.01 11.88
N ALA A 95 -7.15 -7.12 11.66
CA ALA A 95 -8.41 -7.44 11.00
C ALA A 95 -8.23 -7.67 9.49
N ALA A 96 -7.36 -6.89 8.85
CA ALA A 96 -6.99 -7.07 7.44
C ALA A 96 -6.32 -8.44 7.21
N ASP A 97 -5.34 -8.81 8.04
CA ASP A 97 -4.59 -10.07 7.93
C ASP A 97 -5.44 -11.32 8.10
N ARG A 98 -6.55 -11.20 8.85
CA ARG A 98 -7.52 -12.29 9.04
C ARG A 98 -8.66 -12.26 8.01
N GLY A 99 -8.67 -11.27 7.10
CA GLY A 99 -9.75 -11.05 6.15
C GLY A 99 -11.07 -10.63 6.81
N GLY A 100 -11.03 -10.16 8.07
CA GLY A 100 -12.18 -9.79 8.88
C GLY A 100 -12.53 -8.30 8.87
N PHE A 101 -11.74 -7.47 8.17
CA PHE A 101 -11.96 -6.03 8.08
C PHE A 101 -13.31 -5.68 7.46
N GLY A 102 -13.61 -6.28 6.31
CA GLY A 102 -14.80 -6.00 5.51
C GLY A 102 -14.61 -4.81 4.56
N ALA A 103 -14.99 -4.98 3.29
CA ALA A 103 -14.77 -3.95 2.26
C ALA A 103 -15.49 -2.63 2.57
N ASP A 104 -16.71 -2.69 3.10
CA ASP A 104 -17.48 -1.49 3.45
C ASP A 104 -16.84 -0.71 4.61
N ASN A 105 -16.31 -1.41 5.61
CA ASN A 105 -15.59 -0.77 6.72
C ASN A 105 -14.30 -0.13 6.22
N LEU A 106 -13.60 -0.77 5.28
CA LEU A 106 -12.34 -0.25 4.72
C LEU A 106 -12.59 1.02 3.89
N ALA A 107 -13.63 0.99 3.05
CA ALA A 107 -14.07 2.17 2.31
C ALA A 107 -14.48 3.30 3.27
N LYS A 108 -15.28 3.00 4.30
CA LYS A 108 -15.66 3.98 5.31
C LYS A 108 -14.45 4.60 6.02
N LEU A 109 -13.47 3.79 6.41
CA LEU A 109 -12.23 4.27 7.02
C LEU A 109 -11.49 5.24 6.08
N ALA A 110 -11.42 4.93 4.79
CA ALA A 110 -10.80 5.81 3.79
C ALA A 110 -11.54 7.14 3.63
N GLU A 111 -12.86 7.10 3.55
CA GLU A 111 -13.71 8.30 3.44
C GLU A 111 -13.56 9.22 4.67
N GLU A 112 -13.56 8.64 5.88
CA GLU A 112 -13.49 9.38 7.15
C GLU A 112 -12.12 9.98 7.46
N ALA A 113 -11.05 9.41 6.89
CA ALA A 113 -9.70 9.83 7.23
C ALA A 113 -9.32 11.23 6.69
N ASN A 114 -10.13 11.81 5.79
CA ASN A 114 -10.03 13.19 5.28
C ASN A 114 -8.57 13.60 4.95
N SER A 115 -7.91 12.77 4.16
CA SER A 115 -6.47 12.82 3.88
C SER A 115 -5.99 14.01 3.07
N GLY A 116 -6.91 14.76 2.43
CA GLY A 116 -6.51 15.61 1.32
C GLY A 116 -5.87 14.78 0.21
N ASP A 117 -4.97 15.39 -0.56
CA ASP A 117 -4.34 14.75 -1.71
C ASP A 117 -3.11 13.91 -1.32
N SER A 118 -3.33 12.86 -0.54
CA SER A 118 -2.27 11.94 -0.09
C SER A 118 -2.82 10.55 0.23
N LEU A 119 -2.05 9.51 -0.08
CA LEU A 119 -2.38 8.14 0.30
C LEU A 119 -2.06 7.91 1.78
N ILE A 120 -2.99 7.29 2.50
CA ILE A 120 -2.82 6.98 3.92
C ILE A 120 -2.13 5.62 4.06
N PRO A 121 -0.91 5.54 4.64
CA PRO A 121 -0.15 4.30 4.71
C PRO A 121 -0.91 3.15 5.38
N SER A 122 -1.57 3.39 6.53
CA SER A 122 -2.32 2.34 7.23
C SER A 122 -3.44 1.76 6.37
N ILE A 123 -4.16 2.60 5.62
CA ILE A 123 -5.27 2.19 4.77
C ILE A 123 -4.74 1.39 3.58
N MET A 124 -3.64 1.84 2.96
CA MET A 124 -3.00 1.14 1.86
C MET A 124 -2.51 -0.25 2.27
N ILE A 125 -1.81 -0.34 3.42
CA ILE A 125 -1.35 -1.63 3.98
C ILE A 125 -2.56 -2.53 4.28
N CYS A 126 -3.58 -2.01 4.99
CA CYS A 126 -4.77 -2.78 5.33
C CYS A 126 -5.50 -3.26 4.08
N ALA A 127 -5.64 -2.42 3.05
CA ALA A 127 -6.32 -2.76 1.81
C ALA A 127 -5.59 -3.87 1.05
N ALA A 128 -4.28 -3.71 0.82
CA ALA A 128 -3.47 -4.69 0.11
C ALA A 128 -3.56 -6.08 0.78
N ARG A 129 -3.38 -6.12 2.10
CA ARG A 129 -3.40 -7.36 2.87
C ARG A 129 -4.80 -7.97 2.98
N PHE A 130 -5.82 -7.15 3.21
CA PHE A 130 -7.21 -7.59 3.25
C PHE A 130 -7.65 -8.23 1.93
N TYR A 131 -7.42 -7.54 0.81
CA TYR A 131 -7.86 -8.02 -0.51
C TYR A 131 -7.10 -9.26 -0.96
N ASP A 132 -5.79 -9.36 -0.69
CA ASP A 132 -5.02 -10.60 -0.92
C ASP A 132 -5.60 -11.78 -0.11
N VAL A 133 -5.83 -11.59 1.20
CA VAL A 133 -6.35 -12.65 2.08
C VAL A 133 -7.72 -13.14 1.61
N ILE A 134 -8.66 -12.24 1.31
CA ILE A 134 -10.00 -12.67 0.87
C ILE A 134 -9.99 -13.26 -0.54
N CYS A 135 -9.12 -12.78 -1.45
CA CYS A 135 -8.93 -13.40 -2.76
C CYS A 135 -8.52 -14.86 -2.63
N ARG A 136 -7.49 -15.13 -1.79
CA ARG A 136 -7.00 -16.50 -1.56
C ARG A 136 -8.03 -17.35 -0.83
N LYS A 137 -8.66 -16.82 0.22
CA LYS A 137 -9.65 -17.53 1.04
C LYS A 137 -10.84 -18.04 0.24
N TYR A 138 -11.30 -17.26 -0.74
CA TYR A 138 -12.47 -17.60 -1.54
C TYR A 138 -12.14 -18.10 -2.96
N GLY A 139 -10.86 -18.32 -3.27
CA GLY A 139 -10.43 -18.81 -4.58
C GLY A 139 -10.71 -17.83 -5.73
N ALA A 140 -10.79 -16.54 -5.43
CA ALA A 140 -11.17 -15.48 -6.37
C ALA A 140 -9.97 -14.80 -7.05
N THR A 141 -8.74 -15.12 -6.65
CA THR A 141 -7.51 -14.45 -7.12
C THR A 141 -7.41 -14.36 -8.64
N VAL A 142 -7.68 -15.44 -9.37
CA VAL A 142 -7.56 -15.47 -10.83
C VAL A 142 -8.59 -14.55 -11.50
N ASP A 143 -9.83 -14.62 -11.06
CA ASP A 143 -10.93 -13.84 -11.64
C ASP A 143 -10.79 -12.34 -11.32
N VAL A 144 -10.35 -12.01 -10.10
CA VAL A 144 -10.07 -10.62 -9.70
C VAL A 144 -8.91 -10.04 -10.52
N ILE A 145 -7.79 -10.76 -10.66
CA ILE A 145 -6.66 -10.27 -11.48
C ILE A 145 -7.10 -10.10 -12.94
N ALA A 146 -7.83 -11.06 -13.51
CA ALA A 146 -8.31 -10.96 -14.88
C ALA A 146 -9.23 -9.75 -15.07
N TYR A 147 -10.19 -9.55 -14.17
CA TYR A 147 -11.09 -8.39 -14.22
C TYR A 147 -10.33 -7.07 -14.12
N GLU A 148 -9.46 -6.93 -13.12
CA GLU A 148 -8.76 -5.66 -12.84
C GLU A 148 -7.79 -5.29 -13.96
N LEU A 149 -7.09 -6.26 -14.56
CA LEU A 149 -6.19 -6.00 -15.70
C LEU A 149 -6.95 -5.70 -16.99
N ASP A 150 -8.09 -6.36 -17.25
CA ASP A 150 -8.95 -6.07 -18.40
C ASP A 150 -9.57 -4.67 -18.29
N ALA A 151 -10.07 -4.31 -17.10
CA ALA A 151 -10.56 -2.96 -16.82
C ALA A 151 -9.44 -1.90 -16.98
N ALA A 152 -8.26 -2.18 -16.42
CA ALA A 152 -7.09 -1.30 -16.53
C ALA A 152 -6.65 -1.11 -17.99
N ALA A 153 -6.77 -2.14 -18.84
CA ALA A 153 -6.41 -2.06 -20.25
C ALA A 153 -7.28 -1.08 -21.05
N THR A 154 -8.47 -0.74 -20.55
CA THR A 154 -9.36 0.28 -21.13
C THR A 154 -9.20 1.68 -20.52
N SER A 155 -8.24 1.88 -19.61
CA SER A 155 -8.02 3.17 -18.97
C SER A 155 -7.49 4.21 -19.95
N ASP A 156 -7.87 5.47 -19.76
CA ASP A 156 -7.29 6.61 -20.50
C ASP A 156 -5.93 7.06 -19.95
N PHE A 157 -5.49 6.51 -18.82
CA PHE A 157 -4.25 6.90 -18.15
C PHE A 157 -3.03 6.10 -18.65
N GLY A 158 -2.02 6.81 -19.20
CA GLY A 158 -0.76 6.22 -19.67
C GLY A 158 -0.02 5.40 -18.59
N PHE A 159 0.01 5.91 -17.37
CA PHE A 159 0.65 5.23 -16.23
C PHE A 159 -0.04 3.91 -15.86
N VAL A 160 -1.34 3.75 -16.14
CA VAL A 160 -2.07 2.48 -15.91
C VAL A 160 -1.60 1.42 -16.91
N HIS A 161 -1.39 1.78 -18.17
CA HIS A 161 -0.80 0.87 -19.14
C HIS A 161 0.63 0.49 -18.77
N SER A 162 1.43 1.44 -18.26
CA SER A 162 2.76 1.16 -17.72
C SER A 162 2.69 0.19 -16.53
N PHE A 163 1.71 0.32 -15.64
CA PHE A 163 1.45 -0.67 -14.59
C PHE A 163 1.15 -2.07 -15.13
N ILE A 164 0.29 -2.21 -16.15
CA ILE A 164 -0.03 -3.52 -16.77
C ILE A 164 1.25 -4.16 -17.34
N LYS A 165 2.10 -3.39 -18.01
CA LYS A 165 3.40 -3.89 -18.51
C LYS A 165 4.25 -4.43 -17.36
N ARG A 166 4.34 -3.70 -16.24
CA ARG A 166 5.10 -4.10 -15.04
C ARG A 166 4.51 -5.31 -14.33
N ALA A 167 3.19 -5.55 -14.44
CA ALA A 167 2.54 -6.73 -13.87
C ALA A 167 3.02 -8.04 -14.53
N GLY A 168 3.55 -7.99 -15.76
CA GLY A 168 4.18 -9.14 -16.42
C GLY A 168 3.20 -10.27 -16.78
N ILE A 169 1.91 -9.96 -16.91
CA ILE A 169 0.85 -10.89 -17.26
C ILE A 169 0.45 -10.67 -18.73
N ASP A 170 0.41 -11.75 -19.51
CA ASP A 170 0.04 -11.73 -20.92
C ASP A 170 -1.43 -11.34 -21.12
N ALA A 171 -1.73 -10.54 -22.15
CA ALA A 171 -3.10 -10.11 -22.45
C ALA A 171 -4.08 -11.26 -22.65
N ALA A 172 -3.65 -12.40 -23.21
CA ALA A 172 -4.49 -13.58 -23.39
C ALA A 172 -4.99 -14.14 -22.04
N PHE A 173 -4.31 -13.87 -20.94
CA PHE A 173 -4.77 -14.26 -19.61
C PHE A 173 -5.99 -13.44 -19.19
N TYR A 174 -5.98 -12.12 -19.36
CA TYR A 174 -7.02 -11.24 -18.80
C TYR A 174 -8.06 -10.76 -19.81
N ASP A 175 -7.85 -10.93 -21.11
CA ASP A 175 -8.80 -10.51 -22.15
C ASP A 175 -10.21 -11.06 -21.93
N GLY A 176 -11.20 -10.18 -21.94
CA GLY A 176 -12.60 -10.49 -21.62
C GLY A 176 -12.86 -10.77 -20.14
N GLY A 177 -11.90 -10.48 -19.25
CA GLY A 177 -11.98 -10.58 -17.79
C GLY A 177 -13.21 -9.89 -17.20
N LEU A 178 -13.62 -8.74 -17.75
CA LEU A 178 -14.84 -8.03 -17.38
C LEU A 178 -16.09 -8.93 -17.44
N ASN A 179 -16.14 -9.84 -18.41
CA ASN A 179 -17.29 -10.73 -18.64
C ASN A 179 -17.20 -12.07 -17.89
N ARG A 180 -16.09 -12.34 -17.18
CA ARG A 180 -15.88 -13.60 -16.44
C ARG A 180 -16.57 -13.60 -15.08
N LEU A 181 -16.82 -12.41 -14.52
CA LEU A 181 -17.45 -12.29 -13.21
C LEU A 181 -18.91 -12.69 -13.26
N LYS A 182 -19.30 -13.55 -12.31
CA LYS A 182 -20.71 -13.89 -12.07
C LYS A 182 -21.23 -13.01 -10.94
N ALA A 183 -22.39 -12.41 -11.13
CA ALA A 183 -23.06 -11.61 -10.10
C ALA A 183 -23.20 -12.40 -8.78
N GLY A 184 -22.79 -11.79 -7.68
CA GLY A 184 -22.79 -12.38 -6.34
C GLY A 184 -21.64 -13.36 -6.06
N SER A 185 -20.76 -13.62 -7.03
CA SER A 185 -19.54 -14.40 -6.79
C SER A 185 -18.59 -13.68 -5.83
N ALA A 186 -17.63 -14.41 -5.27
CA ALA A 186 -16.62 -13.81 -4.40
C ALA A 186 -15.79 -12.75 -5.16
N ALA A 187 -15.39 -13.03 -6.40
CA ALA A 187 -14.63 -12.10 -7.22
C ALA A 187 -15.42 -10.81 -7.50
N ASP A 188 -16.72 -10.92 -7.84
CA ASP A 188 -17.64 -9.79 -8.02
C ASP A 188 -17.73 -8.89 -6.78
N GLN A 189 -17.93 -9.50 -5.60
CA GLN A 189 -17.98 -8.75 -4.35
C GLN A 189 -16.63 -8.10 -3.97
N ILE A 190 -15.51 -8.74 -4.33
CA ILE A 190 -14.17 -8.21 -4.10
C ILE A 190 -13.89 -7.01 -5.00
N THR A 191 -14.20 -7.10 -6.30
CA THR A 191 -14.03 -5.99 -7.25
C THR A 191 -14.95 -4.83 -6.92
N ASP A 192 -16.16 -5.09 -6.44
CA ASP A 192 -17.05 -4.06 -5.88
C ASP A 192 -16.44 -3.39 -4.65
N GLY A 193 -15.78 -4.16 -3.78
CA GLY A 193 -15.03 -3.61 -2.65
C GLY A 193 -13.91 -2.67 -3.09
N LEU A 194 -13.10 -3.08 -4.08
CA LEU A 194 -12.04 -2.25 -4.64
C LEU A 194 -12.60 -0.95 -5.25
N ASN A 195 -13.72 -1.03 -5.96
CA ASN A 195 -14.46 0.13 -6.48
C ASN A 195 -14.90 1.07 -5.35
N LYS A 196 -15.52 0.53 -4.29
CA LYS A 196 -15.98 1.32 -3.13
C LYS A 196 -14.81 2.03 -2.45
N LEU A 197 -13.67 1.35 -2.27
CA LEU A 197 -12.48 1.94 -1.68
C LEU A 197 -11.94 3.09 -2.54
N HIS A 198 -11.85 2.90 -3.85
CA HIS A 198 -11.42 3.95 -4.79
C HIS A 198 -12.32 5.19 -4.70
N VAL A 199 -13.65 4.99 -4.71
CA VAL A 199 -14.62 6.10 -4.58
C VAL A 199 -14.49 6.79 -3.23
N ALA A 200 -14.33 6.03 -2.15
CA ALA A 200 -14.16 6.57 -0.80
C ALA A 200 -12.89 7.43 -0.67
N MET A 201 -11.76 6.97 -1.21
CA MET A 201 -10.51 7.76 -1.25
C MET A 201 -10.72 9.09 -1.99
N ARG A 202 -11.42 9.07 -3.13
CA ARG A 202 -11.72 10.31 -3.85
C ARG A 202 -12.59 11.27 -3.05
N ARG A 203 -13.57 10.75 -2.29
CA ARG A 203 -14.42 11.56 -1.43
C ARG A 203 -13.70 12.14 -0.23
N SER A 204 -12.60 11.51 0.23
CA SER A 204 -11.75 12.04 1.29
C SER A 204 -10.73 13.10 0.80
N GLY A 205 -10.75 13.44 -0.49
CA GLY A 205 -9.91 14.48 -1.10
C GLY A 205 -8.71 13.97 -1.89
N VAL A 206 -8.53 12.65 -2.04
CA VAL A 206 -7.45 12.08 -2.87
C VAL A 206 -7.76 12.34 -4.35
N SER A 207 -6.76 12.81 -5.10
CA SER A 207 -6.88 12.97 -6.56
C SER A 207 -7.22 11.67 -7.28
N ASP A 208 -7.80 11.80 -8.47
CA ASP A 208 -8.19 10.64 -9.28
C ASP A 208 -6.96 9.78 -9.63
N GLU A 209 -5.85 10.42 -10.01
CA GLU A 209 -4.59 9.75 -10.35
C GLU A 209 -4.02 8.95 -9.16
N LEU A 210 -3.98 9.54 -7.95
CA LEU A 210 -3.53 8.84 -6.75
C LEU A 210 -4.50 7.72 -6.34
N ALA A 211 -5.82 7.91 -6.50
CA ALA A 211 -6.80 6.87 -6.20
C ALA A 211 -6.72 5.69 -7.20
N VAL A 212 -6.38 5.95 -8.47
CA VAL A 212 -6.09 4.91 -9.46
C VAL A 212 -4.78 4.20 -9.13
N MET A 213 -3.72 4.95 -8.83
CA MET A 213 -2.44 4.38 -8.38
C MET A 213 -2.64 3.47 -7.17
N ALA A 214 -3.40 3.89 -6.16
CA ALA A 214 -3.69 3.10 -4.97
C ALA A 214 -4.30 1.74 -5.34
N ARG A 215 -5.30 1.75 -6.23
CA ARG A 215 -5.93 0.53 -6.72
C ARG A 215 -4.94 -0.36 -7.49
N CYS A 216 -4.14 0.21 -8.39
CA CYS A 216 -3.08 -0.51 -9.09
C CYS A 216 -2.08 -1.15 -8.11
N SER A 217 -1.66 -0.44 -7.06
CA SER A 217 -0.73 -0.97 -6.07
C SER A 217 -1.34 -2.13 -5.27
N ILE A 218 -2.62 -2.04 -4.89
CA ILE A 218 -3.34 -3.14 -4.23
C ILE A 218 -3.44 -4.37 -5.15
N VAL A 219 -3.82 -4.17 -6.42
CA VAL A 219 -3.91 -5.26 -7.41
C VAL A 219 -2.54 -5.86 -7.70
N GLY A 220 -1.50 -5.02 -7.84
CA GLY A 220 -0.12 -5.45 -8.03
C GLY A 220 0.40 -6.29 -6.86
N TYR A 221 0.00 -5.95 -5.62
CA TYR A 221 0.30 -6.79 -4.46
C TYR A 221 -0.39 -8.15 -4.53
N ILE A 222 -1.68 -8.20 -4.92
CA ILE A 222 -2.40 -9.48 -5.14
C ILE A 222 -1.70 -10.33 -6.21
N ILE A 223 -1.23 -9.70 -7.30
CA ILE A 223 -0.46 -10.37 -8.36
C ILE A 223 0.85 -10.91 -7.81
N ALA A 224 1.61 -10.11 -7.06
CA ALA A 224 2.88 -10.50 -6.46
C ALA A 224 2.73 -11.69 -5.49
N LYS A 225 1.57 -11.82 -4.82
CA LYS A 225 1.23 -12.93 -3.92
C LYS A 225 0.60 -14.15 -4.61
N SER A 226 0.38 -14.07 -5.92
CA SER A 226 -0.20 -15.14 -6.73
C SER A 226 0.89 -15.95 -7.45
N PRO A 227 0.53 -17.06 -8.13
CA PRO A 227 1.46 -17.78 -9.01
C PRO A 227 2.07 -16.96 -10.16
N TYR A 228 1.58 -15.73 -10.39
CA TYR A 228 2.11 -14.82 -11.40
C TYR A 228 3.20 -13.88 -10.85
N GLY A 229 3.47 -13.91 -9.55
CA GLY A 229 4.37 -12.97 -8.88
C GLY A 229 5.81 -12.98 -9.40
N ASP A 230 6.33 -14.14 -9.80
CA ASP A 230 7.69 -14.28 -10.34
C ASP A 230 7.94 -13.47 -11.62
N ARG A 231 6.87 -13.06 -12.32
CA ARG A 231 6.93 -12.26 -13.55
C ARG A 231 6.69 -10.78 -13.30
N SER A 232 6.11 -10.43 -12.15
CA SER A 232 5.78 -9.06 -11.81
C SER A 232 7.01 -8.30 -11.33
N GLN A 233 7.16 -7.06 -11.79
CA GLN A 233 8.17 -6.15 -11.26
C GLN A 233 7.76 -5.64 -9.87
N PRO A 234 8.72 -5.16 -9.06
CA PRO A 234 8.42 -4.50 -7.79
C PRO A 234 7.45 -3.33 -7.96
N LEU A 235 6.57 -3.14 -6.97
CA LEU A 235 5.64 -2.02 -6.94
C LEU A 235 6.39 -0.69 -6.87
N ARG A 236 5.89 0.33 -7.58
CA ARG A 236 6.52 1.66 -7.65
C ARG A 236 5.85 2.68 -6.73
N GLY A 237 6.70 3.48 -6.09
CA GLY A 237 6.41 4.65 -5.27
C GLY A 237 5.76 5.79 -6.06
N VAL A 238 5.19 6.78 -5.36
CA VAL A 238 4.66 8.01 -5.98
C VAL A 238 5.76 8.74 -6.76
N ASP A 239 7.02 8.53 -6.36
CA ASP A 239 8.23 9.07 -7.00
C ASP A 239 8.49 8.54 -8.41
N THR A 240 8.01 7.33 -8.76
CA THR A 240 8.31 6.68 -10.06
C THR A 240 7.11 5.99 -10.72
N PHE A 241 5.94 5.95 -10.07
CA PHE A 241 4.77 5.22 -10.58
C PHE A 241 4.18 5.86 -11.84
N PHE A 242 4.17 7.20 -11.87
CA PHE A 242 3.61 8.02 -12.95
C PHE A 242 4.56 8.24 -14.12
N ASP A 243 5.80 7.74 -14.02
CA ASP A 243 6.74 7.79 -15.14
C ASP A 243 6.22 6.93 -16.29
N ASP A 244 5.97 7.56 -17.44
CA ASP A 244 5.53 6.87 -18.64
C ASP A 244 6.69 6.03 -19.20
N GLU A 245 6.48 4.71 -19.26
CA GLU A 245 7.36 3.80 -19.99
C GLU A 245 7.03 3.90 -21.49
N SER A 246 7.49 5.02 -22.08
CA SER A 246 7.51 5.28 -23.51
C SER A 246 8.45 4.28 -24.20
N PHE A 247 8.02 3.77 -25.36
CA PHE A 247 8.80 2.89 -26.23
C PHE A 247 10.08 3.54 -26.75
#